data_AF-A0A3D5B971-F1
#
_entry.id   AF-A0A3D5B971-F1
#
_cell.length_a   1.000
_cell.length_b   1.000
_cell.length_c   1.000
_cell.angle_alpha   90.00
_cell.angle_beta   90.00
_cell.angle_gamma   90.00
#
_symmetry.space_group_name_H-M   'P 1'
#
loop_
_entity.id
_entity.type
_entity.pdbx_description
1 polymer ?
#
loop_
_entity_poly.entity_id
_entity_poly.type
_entity_poly.pdbx_seq_one_letter_code
_entity_poly.pdbx_strand_id
1 'polypeptide(L)'
;MDGGATQASPVFVSDGSHSVVGEARDVAGNTANTSSLIVNVDTIAPVVELVVSPAVPDGDNNWYISWPTVNINGSDGGSGLEDVLMKVDGGAWESGPITVSSDGTHVFDGMAKDIAGWTENISETLRIDTTAPVLSFTSHSDGDYIAGSVTIKGDGLDEASGMAIVEFSSDGTTWQSASLSGGAWSYYWDASALNDGNYTLSVRGYDAAGNYGETSIDIVLTRSLPSINISELWYIWQSGDLSVTEGGVPITSVRVTVSDPQGRWPSVVIYSSSRPDSKSQVTWDRLFGDGTVAPPGTYNVVATVTDTMGRKASDTGQIVIPESSTATPTAKPAEQDQPTAEPTTPASTPEPTVVAEVPPDEPPEEKEPIVVIEKDLKPFPWLLSLGFVAVALIGVTRLYDPRPPALRKIADLFDDASAINQEINTTKNINTRHKK
;
A
#
# COMPACT_ATOMS: atom_id res chain seq x y z
N MET A 1 18.17 -30.46 -86.74
CA MET A 1 16.73 -30.49 -87.04
C MET A 1 16.06 -29.88 -85.84
N ASP A 2 15.58 -28.66 -86.05
CA ASP A 2 15.48 -27.62 -85.03
C ASP A 2 13.99 -27.33 -84.83
N GLY A 3 13.26 -28.33 -84.33
CA GLY A 3 11.80 -28.29 -84.33
C GLY A 3 11.21 -29.20 -83.28
N GLY A 4 11.26 -28.79 -82.01
CA GLY A 4 10.31 -29.25 -81.01
C GLY A 4 9.07 -28.37 -81.09
N ALA A 5 7.88 -28.94 -81.22
CA ALA A 5 6.64 -28.19 -81.07
C ALA A 5 6.57 -27.69 -79.62
N THR A 6 6.79 -26.39 -79.40
CA THR A 6 6.47 -25.75 -78.13
C THR A 6 4.97 -25.47 -78.12
N GLN A 7 4.26 -26.07 -77.16
CA GLN A 7 2.91 -25.61 -76.85
C GLN A 7 3.07 -24.23 -76.21
N ALA A 8 2.76 -23.18 -76.97
CA ALA A 8 3.05 -21.78 -76.59
C ALA A 8 1.96 -21.13 -75.74
N SER A 9 0.86 -21.83 -75.45
CA SER A 9 -0.27 -21.31 -74.68
C SER A 9 -0.44 -22.10 -73.38
N PRO A 10 -0.71 -21.44 -72.24
CA PRO A 10 -0.93 -22.12 -70.97
C PRO A 10 -2.15 -23.06 -71.06
N VAL A 11 -1.99 -24.27 -70.52
CA VAL A 11 -3.09 -25.21 -70.30
C VAL A 11 -3.58 -25.04 -68.87
N PHE A 12 -4.85 -24.69 -68.72
CA PHE A 12 -5.49 -24.66 -67.41
C PHE A 12 -6.07 -26.03 -67.12
N VAL A 13 -5.67 -26.62 -65.99
CA VAL A 13 -6.20 -27.88 -65.48
C VAL A 13 -6.88 -27.63 -64.14
N SER A 14 -7.90 -28.44 -63.82
CA SER A 14 -8.52 -28.41 -62.49
C SER A 14 -7.55 -28.95 -61.44
N ASP A 15 -7.91 -28.82 -60.17
CA ASP A 15 -7.16 -29.49 -59.11
C ASP A 15 -7.12 -31.01 -59.32
N GLY A 16 -6.06 -31.64 -58.82
CA GLY A 16 -5.80 -33.07 -58.91
C GLY A 16 -4.48 -33.43 -59.60
N SER A 17 -4.30 -34.73 -59.83
CA SER A 17 -3.08 -35.28 -60.43
C SER A 17 -3.23 -35.41 -61.94
N HIS A 18 -2.33 -34.77 -62.68
CA HIS A 18 -2.32 -34.72 -64.14
C HIS A 18 -1.07 -35.39 -64.70
N SER A 19 -1.22 -36.22 -65.72
CA SER A 19 -0.10 -36.81 -66.44
C SER A 19 0.19 -36.02 -67.71
N VAL A 20 1.33 -35.34 -67.74
CA VAL A 20 1.86 -34.66 -68.92
C VAL A 20 2.66 -35.66 -69.74
N VAL A 21 2.21 -35.95 -70.96
CA VAL A 21 2.85 -36.91 -71.87
C VAL A 21 3.39 -36.19 -73.10
N GLY A 22 4.66 -36.43 -73.42
CA GLY A 22 5.28 -35.96 -74.66
C GLY A 22 5.45 -37.10 -75.66
N GLU A 23 5.05 -36.88 -76.91
CA GLU A 23 5.34 -37.76 -78.05
C GLU A 23 6.07 -36.97 -79.14
N ALA A 24 7.16 -37.51 -79.66
CA ALA A 24 7.87 -36.95 -80.81
C ALA A 24 7.68 -37.85 -82.03
N ARG A 25 7.43 -37.25 -83.19
CA ARG A 25 7.31 -37.94 -84.48
C ARG A 25 8.28 -37.33 -85.50
N ASP A 26 9.04 -38.17 -86.19
CA ASP A 26 9.94 -37.73 -87.25
C ASP A 26 9.23 -37.54 -88.61
N VAL A 27 9.94 -37.01 -89.61
CA VAL A 27 9.41 -36.76 -90.97
C VAL A 27 8.99 -38.06 -91.68
N ALA A 28 9.60 -39.20 -91.33
CA ALA A 28 9.26 -40.51 -91.88
C ALA A 28 8.07 -41.16 -91.16
N GLY A 29 7.55 -40.55 -90.09
CA GLY A 29 6.41 -41.02 -89.32
C GLY A 29 6.75 -41.90 -88.13
N ASN A 30 8.03 -42.13 -87.80
CA ASN A 30 8.44 -42.89 -86.63
C ASN A 30 8.19 -42.10 -85.34
N THR A 31 7.77 -42.77 -84.28
CA THR A 31 7.51 -42.14 -82.97
C THR A 31 8.52 -42.58 -81.93
N ALA A 32 8.92 -41.66 -81.05
CA ALA A 32 9.76 -41.96 -79.89
C ALA A 32 8.91 -42.42 -78.69
N ASN A 33 9.54 -43.13 -77.75
CA ASN A 33 8.91 -43.54 -76.49
C ASN A 33 8.36 -42.34 -75.73
N THR A 34 7.16 -42.48 -75.19
CA THR A 34 6.51 -41.45 -74.38
C THR A 34 7.18 -41.34 -73.00
N SER A 35 7.54 -40.13 -72.60
CA SER A 35 7.85 -39.79 -71.20
C SER A 35 6.63 -39.15 -70.57
N SER A 36 6.26 -39.60 -69.36
CA SER A 36 5.20 -38.99 -68.56
C SER A 36 5.78 -38.28 -67.35
N LEU A 37 5.28 -37.08 -67.07
CA LEU A 37 5.49 -36.35 -65.81
C LEU A 37 4.15 -36.24 -65.08
N ILE A 38 4.11 -36.59 -63.81
CA ILE A 38 2.95 -36.32 -62.97
C ILE A 38 3.08 -34.89 -62.40
N VAL A 39 2.03 -34.10 -62.54
CA VAL A 39 1.90 -32.75 -61.98
C VAL A 39 0.65 -32.74 -61.12
N ASN A 40 0.81 -32.42 -59.83
CA ASN A 40 -0.32 -32.19 -58.95
C ASN A 40 -0.63 -30.69 -58.96
N VAL A 41 -1.89 -30.35 -59.17
CA VAL A 41 -2.39 -28.97 -59.12
C VAL A 41 -3.34 -28.86 -57.95
N ASP A 42 -3.13 -27.82 -57.16
CA ASP A 42 -3.97 -27.48 -56.03
C ASP A 42 -4.07 -25.95 -55.92
N THR A 43 -5.31 -25.48 -55.94
CA THR A 43 -5.66 -24.07 -55.88
C THR A 43 -6.49 -23.73 -54.64
N ILE A 44 -6.69 -24.70 -53.74
CA ILE A 44 -7.42 -24.53 -52.49
C ILE A 44 -6.42 -24.12 -51.41
N ALA A 45 -6.57 -22.92 -50.85
CA ALA A 45 -5.76 -22.49 -49.73
C ALA A 45 -6.21 -23.19 -48.43
N PRO A 46 -5.29 -23.44 -47.48
CA PRO A 46 -5.63 -24.03 -46.19
C PRO A 46 -6.50 -23.07 -45.35
N VAL A 47 -7.21 -23.61 -44.37
CA VAL A 47 -7.90 -22.85 -43.31
C VAL A 47 -7.13 -22.99 -42.02
N VAL A 48 -7.05 -21.93 -41.23
CA VAL A 48 -6.41 -21.90 -39.91
C VAL A 48 -7.36 -21.30 -38.86
N GLU A 49 -7.37 -21.87 -37.66
CA GLU A 49 -8.21 -21.43 -36.54
C GLU A 49 -7.42 -21.53 -35.22
N LEU A 50 -7.53 -20.50 -34.38
CA LEU A 50 -7.10 -20.54 -32.97
C LEU A 50 -8.29 -20.87 -32.08
N VAL A 51 -8.09 -21.76 -31.13
CA VAL A 51 -9.13 -22.21 -30.18
C VAL A 51 -8.61 -22.00 -28.77
N VAL A 52 -9.25 -21.09 -28.03
CA VAL A 52 -8.88 -20.74 -26.65
C VAL A 52 -9.77 -21.50 -25.65
N SER A 53 -9.16 -21.96 -24.55
CA SER A 53 -9.86 -22.60 -23.43
C SER A 53 -9.45 -21.95 -22.11
N PRO A 54 -10.37 -21.33 -21.34
CA PRO A 54 -11.79 -21.17 -21.66
C PRO A 54 -12.03 -20.30 -22.90
N ALA A 55 -13.15 -20.51 -23.60
CA ALA A 55 -13.44 -19.83 -24.87
C ALA A 55 -13.81 -18.36 -24.71
N VAL A 56 -14.14 -17.94 -23.49
CA VAL A 56 -14.40 -16.55 -23.12
C VAL A 56 -13.60 -16.22 -21.87
N PRO A 57 -13.15 -14.96 -21.72
CA PRO A 57 -12.52 -14.50 -20.49
C PRO A 57 -13.41 -14.76 -19.27
N ASP A 58 -12.81 -15.25 -18.20
CA ASP A 58 -13.45 -15.60 -16.93
C ASP A 58 -13.36 -14.51 -15.86
N GLY A 59 -12.73 -13.38 -16.20
CA GLY A 59 -12.71 -12.14 -15.42
C GLY A 59 -13.52 -11.00 -16.05
N ASP A 60 -13.39 -9.82 -15.45
CA ASP A 60 -14.03 -8.59 -15.89
C ASP A 60 -13.27 -7.93 -17.05
N ASN A 61 -13.93 -7.02 -17.79
CA ASN A 61 -13.33 -6.18 -18.83
C ASN A 61 -12.51 -6.94 -19.90
N ASN A 62 -12.94 -8.15 -20.25
CA ASN A 62 -12.29 -9.08 -21.19
C ASN A 62 -10.90 -9.55 -20.73
N TRP A 63 -10.67 -9.68 -19.42
CA TRP A 63 -9.48 -10.32 -18.86
C TRP A 63 -9.76 -11.77 -18.48
N TYR A 64 -8.77 -12.63 -18.66
CA TYR A 64 -8.73 -13.94 -18.03
C TYR A 64 -8.10 -13.80 -16.65
N ILE A 65 -8.76 -14.35 -15.63
CA ILE A 65 -8.23 -14.46 -14.25
C ILE A 65 -7.72 -15.87 -13.95
N SER A 66 -7.69 -16.73 -14.97
CA SER A 66 -7.01 -18.03 -14.99
C SER A 66 -6.11 -18.14 -16.22
N TRP A 67 -5.22 -19.13 -16.23
CA TRP A 67 -4.31 -19.37 -17.35
C TRP A 67 -5.03 -20.05 -18.53
N PRO A 68 -5.30 -19.35 -19.65
CA PRO A 68 -5.91 -19.98 -20.81
C PRO A 68 -4.92 -20.88 -21.55
N THR A 69 -5.46 -21.91 -22.20
CA THR A 69 -4.74 -22.75 -23.15
C THR A 69 -5.22 -22.44 -24.56
N VAL A 70 -4.29 -22.15 -25.46
CA VAL A 70 -4.57 -21.87 -26.87
C VAL A 70 -4.13 -23.07 -27.70
N ASN A 71 -5.02 -23.56 -28.56
CA ASN A 71 -4.72 -24.57 -29.56
C ASN A 71 -4.80 -23.96 -30.97
N ILE A 72 -4.07 -24.53 -31.92
CA ILE A 72 -4.17 -24.18 -33.33
C ILE A 72 -4.65 -25.39 -34.13
N ASN A 73 -5.64 -25.16 -34.98
CA ASN A 73 -6.17 -26.14 -35.91
C ASN A 73 -5.96 -25.65 -37.34
N GLY A 74 -5.75 -26.59 -38.24
CA GLY A 74 -5.75 -26.32 -39.67
C GLY A 74 -6.50 -27.40 -40.43
N SER A 75 -7.03 -27.04 -41.60
CA SER A 75 -7.61 -28.00 -42.54
C SER A 75 -7.34 -27.55 -43.96
N ASP A 76 -7.06 -28.49 -44.86
CA ASP A 76 -6.97 -28.20 -46.29
C ASP A 76 -7.83 -29.19 -47.09
N GLY A 77 -8.50 -28.68 -48.13
CA GLY A 77 -9.39 -29.45 -49.00
C GLY A 77 -8.71 -29.99 -50.26
N GLY A 78 -7.45 -29.61 -50.50
CA GLY A 78 -6.66 -29.95 -51.68
C GLY A 78 -5.52 -30.93 -51.36
N SER A 79 -4.30 -30.41 -51.34
CA SER A 79 -3.05 -31.16 -51.21
C SER A 79 -2.76 -31.66 -49.80
N GLY A 80 -3.49 -31.17 -48.79
CA GLY A 80 -3.25 -31.43 -47.38
C GLY A 80 -2.24 -30.45 -46.77
N LEU A 81 -2.13 -30.47 -45.44
CA LEU A 81 -1.29 -29.53 -44.70
C LEU A 81 0.18 -29.99 -44.66
N GLU A 82 1.10 -29.05 -44.91
CA GLU A 82 2.53 -29.18 -44.63
C GLU A 82 2.83 -28.76 -43.18
N ASP A 83 2.31 -27.61 -42.74
CA ASP A 83 2.55 -27.04 -41.41
C ASP A 83 1.28 -26.43 -40.80
N VAL A 84 1.11 -26.57 -39.48
CA VAL A 84 0.15 -25.81 -38.66
C VAL A 84 0.84 -25.40 -37.37
N LEU A 85 1.15 -24.12 -37.25
CA LEU A 85 2.03 -23.61 -36.20
C LEU A 85 1.49 -22.29 -35.65
N MET A 86 1.69 -22.06 -34.36
CA MET A 86 1.43 -20.77 -33.73
C MET A 86 2.67 -20.25 -33.00
N LYS A 87 2.68 -18.96 -32.69
CA LYS A 87 3.66 -18.36 -31.78
C LYS A 87 2.96 -17.36 -30.88
N VAL A 88 3.55 -17.12 -29.71
CA VAL A 88 3.10 -16.12 -28.74
C VAL A 88 4.16 -15.01 -28.65
N ASP A 89 3.72 -13.75 -28.65
CA ASP A 89 4.54 -12.55 -28.44
C ASP A 89 5.78 -12.45 -29.36
N GLY A 90 5.64 -12.90 -30.60
CA GLY A 90 6.73 -12.91 -31.58
C GLY A 90 7.83 -13.94 -31.30
N GLY A 91 7.57 -14.90 -30.41
CA GLY A 91 8.44 -16.04 -30.12
C GLY A 91 8.60 -17.02 -31.28
N ALA A 92 9.07 -18.23 -30.96
CA ALA A 92 9.26 -19.29 -31.94
C ALA A 92 7.91 -19.86 -32.42
N TRP A 93 7.88 -20.35 -33.66
CA TRP A 93 6.75 -21.11 -34.19
C TRP A 93 6.76 -22.51 -33.60
N GLU A 94 5.64 -22.91 -33.00
CA GLU A 94 5.45 -24.18 -32.31
C GLU A 94 4.09 -24.80 -32.66
N SER A 95 3.98 -26.12 -32.58
CA SER A 95 2.69 -26.81 -32.66
C SER A 95 1.95 -26.67 -31.32
N GLY A 96 0.63 -26.48 -31.36
CA GLY A 96 -0.20 -26.38 -30.15
C GLY A 96 -0.37 -27.69 -29.36
N PRO A 97 -0.93 -27.62 -28.14
CA PRO A 97 -1.41 -26.40 -27.47
C PRO A 97 -0.30 -25.63 -26.72
N ILE A 98 -0.48 -24.31 -26.58
CA ILE A 98 0.35 -23.40 -25.76
C ILE A 98 -0.48 -22.91 -24.57
N THR A 99 0.06 -23.03 -23.36
CA THR A 99 -0.51 -22.39 -22.15
C THR A 99 0.28 -21.12 -21.84
N VAL A 100 -0.43 -20.00 -21.63
CA VAL A 100 0.20 -18.76 -21.15
C VAL A 100 0.34 -18.81 -19.64
N SER A 101 1.51 -18.45 -19.12
CA SER A 101 1.81 -18.52 -17.68
C SER A 101 2.39 -17.21 -17.13
N SER A 102 2.00 -16.09 -17.74
CA SER A 102 2.39 -14.74 -17.32
C SER A 102 1.22 -13.80 -17.51
N ASP A 103 1.07 -12.84 -16.61
CA ASP A 103 0.08 -11.78 -16.76
C ASP A 103 0.52 -10.77 -17.84
N GLY A 104 -0.46 -10.07 -18.41
CA GLY A 104 -0.27 -9.04 -19.42
C GLY A 104 -1.15 -9.24 -20.66
N THR A 105 -0.77 -8.55 -21.73
CA THR A 105 -1.41 -8.68 -23.04
C THR A 105 -0.53 -9.55 -23.93
N HIS A 106 -1.09 -10.64 -24.42
CA HIS A 106 -0.41 -11.64 -25.24
C HIS A 106 -0.99 -11.68 -26.64
N VAL A 107 -0.12 -11.67 -27.65
CA VAL A 107 -0.51 -11.77 -29.07
C VAL A 107 -0.14 -13.14 -29.60
N PHE A 108 -1.15 -13.86 -30.09
CA PHE A 108 -1.00 -15.14 -30.76
C PHE A 108 -1.07 -14.93 -32.26
N ASP A 109 -0.03 -15.35 -32.97
CA ASP A 109 -0.04 -15.45 -34.44
C ASP A 109 -0.06 -16.93 -34.82
N GLY A 110 -0.99 -17.32 -35.69
CA GLY A 110 -1.12 -18.68 -36.22
C GLY A 110 -0.92 -18.71 -37.73
N MET A 111 -0.38 -19.81 -38.25
CA MET A 111 -0.32 -20.09 -39.67
C MET A 111 -0.71 -21.54 -39.99
N ALA A 112 -1.27 -21.74 -41.18
CA ALA A 112 -1.35 -23.04 -41.82
C ALA A 112 -0.76 -22.95 -43.24
N LYS A 113 0.11 -23.90 -43.59
CA LYS A 113 0.71 -24.02 -44.92
C LYS A 113 0.33 -25.37 -45.52
N ASP A 114 -0.09 -25.39 -46.78
CA ASP A 114 -0.39 -26.63 -47.50
C ASP A 114 0.83 -27.15 -48.29
N ILE A 115 0.73 -28.37 -48.83
CA ILE A 115 1.80 -29.00 -49.60
C ILE A 115 2.02 -28.30 -50.97
N ALA A 116 1.01 -27.61 -51.47
CA ALA A 116 1.09 -26.80 -52.69
C ALA A 116 1.79 -25.44 -52.49
N GLY A 117 2.04 -25.06 -51.23
CA GLY A 117 2.76 -23.86 -50.82
C GLY A 117 1.88 -22.66 -50.50
N TRP A 118 0.54 -22.79 -50.46
CA TRP A 118 -0.34 -21.74 -49.96
C TRP A 118 -0.19 -21.59 -48.45
N THR A 119 -0.34 -20.37 -47.95
CA THR A 119 -0.21 -20.08 -46.52
C THR A 119 -1.28 -19.10 -46.10
N GLU A 120 -2.03 -19.45 -45.06
CA GLU A 120 -2.98 -18.57 -44.39
C GLU A 120 -2.51 -18.25 -42.97
N ASN A 121 -2.88 -17.05 -42.50
CA ASN A 121 -2.45 -16.53 -41.20
C ASN A 121 -3.65 -16.01 -40.40
N ILE A 122 -3.59 -16.12 -39.09
CA ILE A 122 -4.57 -15.59 -38.13
C ILE A 122 -3.84 -14.93 -36.96
N SER A 123 -4.48 -13.95 -36.30
CA SER A 123 -3.94 -13.33 -35.10
C SER A 123 -5.04 -13.08 -34.07
N GLU A 124 -4.76 -13.36 -32.80
CA GLU A 124 -5.66 -13.18 -31.67
C GLU A 124 -4.91 -12.53 -30.50
N THR A 125 -5.59 -11.69 -29.72
CA THR A 125 -5.00 -11.03 -28.53
C THR A 125 -5.75 -11.42 -27.28
N LEU A 126 -5.02 -11.93 -26.29
CA LEU A 126 -5.54 -12.29 -24.97
C LEU A 126 -5.00 -11.31 -23.92
N ARG A 127 -5.84 -10.97 -22.94
CA ARG A 127 -5.45 -10.18 -21.78
C ARG A 127 -5.62 -11.06 -20.56
N ILE A 128 -4.54 -11.29 -19.81
CA ILE A 128 -4.51 -12.23 -18.69
C ILE A 128 -3.99 -11.51 -17.47
N ASP A 129 -4.72 -11.61 -16.37
CA ASP A 129 -4.32 -11.07 -15.09
C ASP A 129 -4.87 -11.98 -13.99
N THR A 130 -3.99 -12.80 -13.44
CA THR A 130 -4.28 -13.77 -12.38
C THR A 130 -3.89 -13.25 -11.00
N THR A 131 -3.30 -12.06 -10.93
CA THR A 131 -2.68 -11.54 -9.71
C THR A 131 -3.65 -10.61 -8.99
N ALA A 132 -3.87 -10.87 -7.70
CA ALA A 132 -4.67 -9.97 -6.87
C ALA A 132 -3.91 -8.67 -6.56
N PRO A 133 -4.61 -7.52 -6.49
CA PRO A 133 -4.00 -6.26 -6.09
C PRO A 133 -3.46 -6.33 -4.65
N VAL A 134 -2.35 -5.63 -4.40
CA VAL A 134 -1.76 -5.48 -3.06
C VAL A 134 -2.15 -4.11 -2.47
N LEU A 135 -2.56 -4.11 -1.20
CA LEU A 135 -2.98 -2.91 -0.46
C LEU A 135 -2.11 -2.68 0.76
N SER A 136 -1.96 -1.41 1.14
CA SER A 136 -1.28 -0.99 2.37
C SER A 136 -2.00 0.17 3.04
N PHE A 137 -1.83 0.34 4.34
CA PHE A 137 -2.20 1.56 5.07
C PHE A 137 -0.97 2.47 5.20
N THR A 138 -1.14 3.77 4.99
CA THR A 138 -0.05 4.77 5.13
C THR A 138 -0.33 5.85 6.15
N SER A 139 -1.59 6.09 6.52
CA SER A 139 -1.90 7.10 7.55
C SER A 139 -1.88 6.56 8.98
N HIS A 140 -2.06 5.25 9.17
CA HIS A 140 -2.09 4.59 10.48
C HIS A 140 -1.48 3.19 10.38
N SER A 141 -1.06 2.67 11.53
CA SER A 141 -0.50 1.33 11.72
C SER A 141 -1.26 0.58 12.82
N ASP A 142 -0.94 -0.70 12.94
CA ASP A 142 -1.49 -1.55 13.99
C ASP A 142 -1.18 -1.01 15.40
N GLY A 143 -2.21 -0.94 16.24
CA GLY A 143 -2.16 -0.41 17.60
C GLY A 143 -2.25 1.12 17.72
N ASP A 144 -2.42 1.84 16.61
CA ASP A 144 -2.54 3.30 16.66
C ASP A 144 -3.79 3.78 17.40
N TYR A 145 -3.66 4.93 18.06
CA TYR A 145 -4.76 5.57 18.77
C TYR A 145 -5.43 6.63 17.90
N ILE A 146 -6.76 6.60 17.84
CA ILE A 146 -7.59 7.56 17.09
C ILE A 146 -8.57 8.22 18.04
N ALA A 147 -8.89 9.50 17.78
CA ALA A 147 -9.92 10.24 18.48
C ALA A 147 -10.82 10.97 17.46
N GLY A 148 -12.13 10.67 17.50
CA GLY A 148 -13.11 11.31 16.61
C GLY A 148 -12.93 10.92 15.14
N SER A 149 -13.35 11.81 14.23
CA SER A 149 -13.34 11.55 12.79
C SER A 149 -11.96 11.73 12.18
N VAL A 150 -11.58 10.86 11.25
CA VAL A 150 -10.22 10.81 10.67
C VAL A 150 -10.27 10.39 9.20
N THR A 151 -9.26 10.79 8.42
CA THR A 151 -9.04 10.27 7.07
C THR A 151 -8.03 9.13 7.10
N ILE A 152 -8.50 7.93 6.77
CA ILE A 152 -7.67 6.75 6.56
C ILE A 152 -7.14 6.77 5.12
N LYS A 153 -5.87 6.45 4.92
CA LYS A 153 -5.17 6.49 3.63
C LYS A 153 -4.26 5.29 3.48
N GLY A 154 -3.99 4.97 2.23
CA GLY A 154 -3.08 3.90 1.87
C GLY A 154 -2.79 3.87 0.38
N ASP A 155 -2.05 2.86 -0.03
CA ASP A 155 -1.73 2.61 -1.43
C ASP A 155 -2.30 1.26 -1.88
N GLY A 156 -2.58 1.17 -3.17
CA GLY A 156 -3.01 -0.02 -3.89
C GLY A 156 -2.19 -0.17 -5.16
N LEU A 157 -1.69 -1.38 -5.42
CA LEU A 157 -0.88 -1.70 -6.57
C LEU A 157 -1.41 -2.95 -7.26
N ASP A 158 -1.59 -2.83 -8.57
CA ASP A 158 -1.71 -3.96 -9.48
C ASP A 158 -0.98 -3.61 -10.79
N GLU A 159 -0.18 -4.54 -11.32
CA GLU A 159 0.72 -4.27 -12.45
C GLU A 159 0.06 -4.53 -13.81
N ALA A 160 -0.86 -5.50 -13.91
CA ALA A 160 -1.37 -5.99 -15.18
C ALA A 160 -2.64 -5.25 -15.61
N SER A 161 -3.74 -5.38 -14.85
CA SER A 161 -5.01 -4.74 -15.18
C SER A 161 -5.20 -3.39 -14.49
N GLY A 162 -4.46 -3.14 -13.42
CA GLY A 162 -4.45 -1.93 -12.61
C GLY A 162 -5.62 -1.88 -11.63
N MET A 163 -5.47 -1.05 -10.59
CA MET A 163 -6.52 -0.85 -9.57
C MET A 163 -7.81 -0.28 -10.18
N ALA A 164 -8.95 -0.91 -9.89
CA ALA A 164 -10.27 -0.45 -10.31
C ALA A 164 -11.07 0.17 -9.16
N ILE A 165 -11.22 -0.54 -8.05
CA ILE A 165 -12.07 -0.12 -6.92
C ILE A 165 -11.35 -0.42 -5.61
N VAL A 166 -11.52 0.45 -4.61
CA VAL A 166 -11.12 0.19 -3.22
C VAL A 166 -12.33 0.41 -2.31
N GLU A 167 -12.51 -0.47 -1.35
CA GLU A 167 -13.58 -0.40 -0.35
C GLU A 167 -12.99 -0.49 1.07
N PHE A 168 -13.59 0.25 1.98
CA PHE A 168 -13.21 0.32 3.39
C PHE A 168 -14.32 -0.22 4.29
N SER A 169 -13.94 -0.88 5.37
CA SER A 169 -14.83 -1.34 6.42
C SER A 169 -14.24 -1.10 7.81
N SER A 170 -15.07 -0.66 8.77
CA SER A 170 -14.69 -0.54 10.19
C SER A 170 -15.27 -1.64 11.08
N ASP A 171 -16.04 -2.57 10.51
CA ASP A 171 -16.71 -3.66 11.23
C ASP A 171 -16.50 -5.05 10.58
N GLY A 172 -15.77 -5.10 9.46
CA GLY A 172 -15.48 -6.32 8.69
C GLY A 172 -16.66 -6.86 7.88
N THR A 173 -17.81 -6.18 7.89
CA THR A 173 -19.06 -6.68 7.28
C THR A 173 -19.73 -5.67 6.36
N THR A 174 -19.66 -4.39 6.69
CA THR A 174 -20.18 -3.28 5.88
C THR A 174 -19.04 -2.61 5.14
N TRP A 175 -19.13 -2.63 3.80
CA TRP A 175 -18.11 -2.10 2.91
C TRP A 175 -18.60 -0.82 2.24
N GLN A 176 -17.74 0.18 2.18
CA GLN A 176 -18.03 1.49 1.58
C GLN A 176 -16.94 1.86 0.59
N SER A 177 -17.30 2.43 -0.55
CA SER A 177 -16.32 2.83 -1.56
C SER A 177 -15.37 3.90 -1.02
N ALA A 178 -14.07 3.66 -1.19
CA ALA A 178 -13.02 4.62 -0.93
C ALA A 178 -12.70 5.42 -2.20
N SER A 179 -12.13 6.61 -2.03
CA SER A 179 -11.61 7.38 -3.15
C SER A 179 -10.30 6.77 -3.61
N LEU A 180 -10.14 6.49 -4.90
CA LEU A 180 -8.93 5.94 -5.51
C LEU A 180 -8.44 6.88 -6.61
N SER A 181 -7.15 7.27 -6.55
CA SER A 181 -6.53 8.11 -7.57
C SER A 181 -5.04 7.81 -7.69
N GLY A 182 -4.60 7.32 -8.85
CA GLY A 182 -3.19 7.06 -9.12
C GLY A 182 -2.57 6.01 -8.19
N GLY A 183 -3.33 4.97 -7.82
CA GLY A 183 -2.91 3.93 -6.86
C GLY A 183 -3.10 4.30 -5.39
N ALA A 184 -3.14 5.58 -5.04
CA ALA A 184 -3.42 6.01 -3.68
C ALA A 184 -4.92 5.98 -3.37
N TRP A 185 -5.30 5.45 -2.22
CA TRP A 185 -6.68 5.41 -1.75
C TRP A 185 -6.88 6.20 -0.45
N SER A 186 -8.09 6.70 -0.24
CA SER A 186 -8.47 7.37 1.00
C SER A 186 -9.95 7.23 1.34
N TYR A 187 -10.24 7.21 2.63
CA TYR A 187 -11.60 7.14 3.17
C TYR A 187 -11.74 8.05 4.39
N TYR A 188 -12.81 8.87 4.42
CA TYR A 188 -13.15 9.67 5.60
C TYR A 188 -14.03 8.85 6.52
N TRP A 189 -13.49 8.48 7.67
CA TRP A 189 -14.19 7.70 8.68
C TRP A 189 -14.66 8.59 9.81
N ASP A 190 -15.99 8.75 9.92
CA ASP A 190 -16.61 9.48 11.03
C ASP A 190 -16.85 8.56 12.23
N ALA A 191 -15.83 8.44 13.09
CA ALA A 191 -15.95 7.69 14.32
C ALA A 191 -16.55 8.51 15.48
N SER A 192 -17.08 9.71 15.26
CA SER A 192 -17.51 10.61 16.34
C SER A 192 -18.63 10.06 17.23
N ALA A 193 -19.52 9.22 16.68
CA ALA A 193 -20.63 8.59 17.39
C ALA A 193 -20.32 7.17 17.91
N LEU A 194 -19.13 6.62 17.62
CA LEU A 194 -18.75 5.27 18.01
C LEU A 194 -18.25 5.20 19.47
N ASN A 195 -18.42 4.08 20.15
CA ASN A 195 -17.90 3.93 21.52
C ASN A 195 -16.38 3.76 21.53
N ASP A 196 -15.72 4.22 22.59
CA ASP A 196 -14.30 3.94 22.82
C ASP A 196 -14.05 2.42 22.87
N GLY A 197 -12.95 1.96 22.28
CA GLY A 197 -12.64 0.53 22.16
C GLY A 197 -11.72 0.20 20.99
N ASN A 198 -11.48 -1.09 20.78
CA ASN A 198 -10.66 -1.59 19.67
C ASN A 198 -11.51 -1.76 18.40
N TYR A 199 -10.97 -1.35 17.27
CA TYR A 199 -11.61 -1.50 15.95
C TYR A 199 -10.62 -2.11 14.97
N THR A 200 -11.08 -3.06 14.16
CA THR A 200 -10.33 -3.61 13.03
C THR A 200 -10.76 -2.88 11.78
N LEU A 201 -9.86 -2.07 11.22
CA LEU A 201 -10.09 -1.39 9.95
C LEU A 201 -9.63 -2.29 8.83
N SER A 202 -10.55 -2.66 7.94
CA SER A 202 -10.29 -3.52 6.78
C SER A 202 -10.40 -2.71 5.50
N VAL A 203 -9.53 -3.00 4.54
CA VAL A 203 -9.58 -2.44 3.19
C VAL A 203 -9.44 -3.58 2.20
N ARG A 204 -10.30 -3.60 1.20
CA ARG A 204 -10.21 -4.51 0.06
C ARG A 204 -10.19 -3.73 -1.24
N GLY A 205 -9.57 -4.30 -2.24
CA GLY A 205 -9.33 -3.65 -3.51
C GLY A 205 -9.54 -4.65 -4.62
N TYR A 206 -10.10 -4.18 -5.72
CA TYR A 206 -10.34 -4.92 -6.94
C TYR A 206 -9.51 -4.31 -8.05
N ASP A 207 -8.88 -5.14 -8.86
CA ASP A 207 -8.26 -4.72 -10.10
C ASP A 207 -9.29 -4.65 -11.24
N ALA A 208 -8.85 -4.32 -12.46
CA ALA A 208 -9.75 -4.24 -13.61
C ALA A 208 -10.09 -5.60 -14.24
N ALA A 209 -9.38 -6.67 -13.87
CA ALA A 209 -9.67 -8.05 -14.25
C ALA A 209 -10.66 -8.73 -13.30
N GLY A 210 -10.94 -8.14 -12.14
CA GLY A 210 -11.84 -8.66 -11.12
C GLY A 210 -11.15 -9.47 -10.03
N ASN A 211 -9.81 -9.55 -9.99
CA ASN A 211 -9.13 -10.11 -8.82
C ASN A 211 -9.25 -9.14 -7.64
N TYR A 212 -9.19 -9.69 -6.43
CA TYR A 212 -9.29 -8.87 -5.23
C TYR A 212 -8.27 -9.26 -4.16
N GLY A 213 -7.78 -8.24 -3.46
CA GLY A 213 -6.91 -8.36 -2.30
C GLY A 213 -7.52 -7.63 -1.10
N GLU A 214 -7.13 -8.04 0.11
CA GLU A 214 -7.63 -7.47 1.35
C GLU A 214 -6.51 -7.37 2.40
N THR A 215 -6.54 -6.33 3.22
CA THR A 215 -5.65 -6.16 4.37
C THR A 215 -6.37 -5.42 5.50
N SER A 216 -5.86 -5.51 6.72
CA SER A 216 -6.45 -4.88 7.89
C SER A 216 -5.40 -4.40 8.89
N ILE A 217 -5.79 -3.45 9.74
CA ILE A 217 -5.04 -2.99 10.92
C ILE A 217 -5.99 -2.88 12.11
N ASP A 218 -5.49 -3.14 13.31
CA ASP A 218 -6.23 -2.88 14.55
C ASP A 218 -5.86 -1.49 15.10
N ILE A 219 -6.84 -0.77 15.60
CA ILE A 219 -6.66 0.55 16.21
C ILE A 219 -7.43 0.66 17.53
N VAL A 220 -7.08 1.67 18.33
CA VAL A 220 -7.77 2.00 19.58
C VAL A 220 -8.46 3.35 19.44
N LEU A 221 -9.79 3.36 19.43
CA LEU A 221 -10.59 4.58 19.49
C LEU A 221 -10.73 5.00 20.96
N THR A 222 -10.24 6.20 21.31
CA THR A 222 -10.39 6.74 22.66
C THR A 222 -10.51 8.26 22.67
N ARG A 223 -11.52 8.77 23.38
CA ARG A 223 -11.73 10.22 23.61
C ARG A 223 -11.33 10.65 25.01
N SER A 224 -10.99 9.69 25.86
CA SER A 224 -10.60 9.97 27.23
C SER A 224 -9.28 10.75 27.24
N LEU A 225 -9.27 11.91 27.89
CA LEU A 225 -8.07 12.73 28.03
C LEU A 225 -7.26 12.26 29.24
N PRO A 226 -5.92 12.44 29.23
CA PRO A 226 -5.14 12.26 30.45
C PRO A 226 -5.60 13.28 31.50
N SER A 227 -5.51 12.94 32.78
CA SER A 227 -5.78 13.87 33.87
C SER A 227 -4.61 13.91 34.85
N ILE A 228 -4.40 15.08 35.45
CA ILE A 228 -3.37 15.33 36.46
C ILE A 228 -4.03 16.11 37.58
N ASN A 229 -3.75 15.75 38.84
CA ASN A 229 -4.10 16.57 40.00
C ASN A 229 -2.86 16.81 40.84
N ILE A 230 -2.68 18.03 41.31
CA ILE A 230 -1.64 18.42 42.26
C ILE A 230 -2.29 19.03 43.52
N SER A 231 -1.63 18.91 44.67
CA SER A 231 -2.10 19.59 45.89
C SER A 231 -2.38 21.07 45.63
N GLU A 232 -3.54 21.55 46.08
CA GLU A 232 -3.92 22.97 45.91
C GLU A 232 -2.93 23.91 46.64
N LEU A 233 -2.51 23.51 47.85
CA LEU A 233 -1.59 24.29 48.67
C LEU A 233 -0.74 23.39 49.57
N TRP A 234 0.56 23.67 49.64
CA TRP A 234 1.46 23.07 50.63
C TRP A 234 2.56 24.05 51.07
N TYR A 235 3.09 23.83 52.26
CA TYR A 235 4.21 24.63 52.76
C TYR A 235 5.55 24.11 52.23
N ILE A 236 6.58 24.96 52.20
CA ILE A 236 7.92 24.60 51.69
C ILE A 236 8.58 23.40 52.39
N TRP A 237 8.18 23.06 53.62
CA TRP A 237 8.66 21.87 54.34
C TRP A 237 7.75 20.64 54.15
N GLN A 238 6.70 20.74 53.35
CA GLN A 238 5.81 19.66 52.98
C GLN A 238 6.08 19.23 51.53
N SER A 239 5.53 18.08 51.15
CA SER A 239 5.47 17.64 49.76
C SER A 239 4.07 17.83 49.23
N GLY A 240 3.96 18.29 47.98
CA GLY A 240 2.70 18.27 47.25
C GLY A 240 2.45 16.86 46.71
N ASP A 241 1.24 16.36 46.86
CA ASP A 241 0.81 15.13 46.21
C ASP A 241 0.52 15.41 44.74
N LEU A 242 0.99 14.52 43.88
CA LEU A 242 0.78 14.52 42.45
C LEU A 242 0.11 13.20 42.07
N SER A 243 -1.02 13.26 41.38
CA SER A 243 -1.68 12.08 40.83
C SER A 243 -1.89 12.24 39.34
N VAL A 244 -1.63 11.16 38.60
CA VAL A 244 -1.70 11.12 37.15
C VAL A 244 -2.56 9.93 36.76
N THR A 245 -3.47 10.13 35.80
CA THR A 245 -4.33 9.07 35.27
C THR A 245 -4.29 9.10 33.76
N GLU A 246 -4.07 7.93 33.16
CA GLU A 246 -4.07 7.77 31.71
C GLU A 246 -5.50 7.85 31.17
N GLY A 247 -5.68 8.57 30.06
CA GLY A 247 -6.94 8.64 29.34
C GLY A 247 -7.12 7.50 28.33
N GLY A 248 -6.66 6.29 28.65
CA GLY A 248 -6.60 5.17 27.70
C GLY A 248 -5.57 5.33 26.57
N VAL A 249 -4.75 6.39 26.61
CA VAL A 249 -3.57 6.59 25.78
C VAL A 249 -2.37 6.72 26.71
N PRO A 250 -1.24 6.05 26.42
CA PRO A 250 -0.04 6.11 27.25
C PRO A 250 0.46 7.54 27.46
N ILE A 251 1.00 7.81 28.65
CA ILE A 251 1.60 9.12 28.96
C ILE A 251 3.00 9.23 28.36
N THR A 252 3.29 10.36 27.71
CA THR A 252 4.63 10.71 27.21
C THR A 252 5.44 11.47 28.24
N SER A 253 4.82 12.42 28.93
CA SER A 253 5.52 13.25 29.92
C SER A 253 4.61 13.88 30.96
N VAL A 254 5.15 14.05 32.15
CA VAL A 254 4.62 14.89 33.22
C VAL A 254 5.68 15.90 33.61
N ARG A 255 5.30 17.17 33.74
CA ARG A 255 6.16 18.26 34.20
C ARG A 255 5.47 19.09 35.27
N VAL A 256 6.19 19.43 36.32
CA VAL A 256 5.73 20.37 37.35
C VAL A 256 6.68 21.55 37.40
N THR A 257 6.13 22.75 37.22
CA THR A 257 6.90 23.99 37.13
C THR A 257 6.48 24.95 38.23
N VAL A 258 7.44 25.56 38.91
CA VAL A 258 7.21 26.65 39.87
C VAL A 258 7.56 27.98 39.22
N SER A 259 6.72 29.00 39.44
CA SER A 259 6.96 30.37 38.97
C SER A 259 6.72 31.41 40.07
N ASP A 260 7.49 32.50 39.98
CA ASP A 260 7.24 33.69 40.79
C ASP A 260 5.99 34.41 40.26
N PRO A 261 4.98 34.70 41.10
CA PRO A 261 3.77 35.38 40.66
C PRO A 261 4.03 36.80 40.13
N GLN A 262 5.18 37.40 40.48
CA GLN A 262 5.59 38.72 39.98
C GLN A 262 6.50 38.63 38.74
N GLY A 263 6.86 37.43 38.29
CA GLY A 263 7.70 37.22 37.10
C GLY A 263 9.13 37.74 37.23
N ARG A 264 9.66 37.90 38.45
CA ARG A 264 11.02 38.44 38.69
C ARG A 264 12.12 37.45 38.32
N TRP A 265 11.83 36.15 38.40
CA TRP A 265 12.81 35.08 38.19
C TRP A 265 12.31 34.03 37.19
N PRO A 266 13.23 33.37 36.46
CA PRO A 266 12.87 32.27 35.57
C PRO A 266 12.19 31.12 36.32
N SER A 267 11.12 30.59 35.73
CA SER A 267 10.43 29.42 36.26
C SER A 267 11.35 28.19 36.30
N VAL A 268 11.11 27.28 37.24
CA VAL A 268 11.93 26.09 37.46
C VAL A 268 11.08 24.83 37.37
N VAL A 269 11.60 23.80 36.69
CA VAL A 269 10.97 22.47 36.66
C VAL A 269 11.43 21.69 37.88
N ILE A 270 10.50 21.37 38.78
CA ILE A 270 10.77 20.69 40.05
C ILE A 270 10.46 19.19 40.00
N TYR A 271 9.73 18.76 38.97
CA TYR A 271 9.47 17.36 38.69
C TYR A 271 9.33 17.16 37.18
N SER A 272 9.94 16.12 36.65
CA SER A 272 9.77 15.70 35.26
C SER A 272 9.89 14.18 35.18
N SER A 273 8.92 13.51 34.55
CA SER A 273 8.98 12.07 34.30
C SER A 273 8.35 11.72 32.96
N SER A 274 8.93 10.76 32.24
CA SER A 274 8.34 10.13 31.05
C SER A 274 7.57 8.85 31.39
N ARG A 275 7.67 8.36 32.62
CA ARG A 275 6.94 7.20 33.13
C ARG A 275 6.49 7.52 34.56
N PRO A 276 5.52 8.43 34.73
CA PRO A 276 5.05 8.82 36.06
C PRO A 276 4.37 7.63 36.74
N ASP A 277 4.63 7.47 38.03
CA ASP A 277 3.76 6.63 38.87
C ASP A 277 2.38 7.28 38.95
N SER A 278 1.33 6.47 39.13
CA SER A 278 -0.05 6.98 39.30
C SER A 278 -0.18 7.98 40.45
N LYS A 279 0.71 7.89 41.45
CA LYS A 279 0.90 8.85 42.52
C LYS A 279 2.38 9.12 42.74
N SER A 280 2.74 10.37 42.93
CA SER A 280 4.10 10.84 43.21
C SER A 280 4.05 11.99 44.21
N GLN A 281 5.19 12.29 44.84
CA GLN A 281 5.35 13.48 45.67
C GLN A 281 6.29 14.47 45.01
N VAL A 282 5.97 15.75 45.18
CA VAL A 282 6.70 16.86 44.58
C VAL A 282 7.19 17.80 45.68
N THR A 283 8.48 18.06 45.68
CA THR A 283 9.15 18.99 46.60
C THR A 283 9.87 20.07 45.82
N TRP A 284 10.09 21.22 46.46
CA TRP A 284 10.87 22.31 45.89
C TRP A 284 11.94 22.76 46.89
N ASP A 285 13.16 22.96 46.42
CA ASP A 285 14.32 23.39 47.20
C ASP A 285 14.42 24.91 47.38
N ARG A 286 13.40 25.65 46.93
CA ARG A 286 13.29 27.10 47.01
C ARG A 286 14.20 27.86 46.04
N LEU A 287 14.82 27.18 45.08
CA LEU A 287 15.68 27.81 44.07
C LEU A 287 14.95 28.00 42.75
N PHE A 288 15.13 29.17 42.11
CA PHE A 288 14.71 29.41 40.73
C PHE A 288 15.77 28.97 39.72
N GLY A 289 15.43 29.03 38.42
CA GLY A 289 16.31 28.57 37.34
C GLY A 289 17.66 29.31 37.24
N ASP A 290 17.79 30.48 37.87
CA ASP A 290 19.02 31.28 37.95
C ASP A 290 19.81 31.06 39.26
N GLY A 291 19.32 30.16 40.14
CA GLY A 291 19.90 29.91 41.46
C GLY A 291 19.46 30.88 42.56
N THR A 292 18.55 31.82 42.27
CA THR A 292 18.02 32.74 43.28
C THR A 292 17.15 32.00 44.30
N VAL A 293 17.38 32.27 45.58
CA VAL A 293 16.56 31.76 46.68
C VAL A 293 15.26 32.57 46.78
N ALA A 294 14.12 31.90 46.68
CA ALA A 294 12.82 32.54 46.74
C ALA A 294 12.56 33.18 48.13
N PRO A 295 12.15 34.46 48.24
CA PRO A 295 11.79 35.07 49.53
C PRO A 295 10.50 34.47 50.14
N PRO A 296 10.12 34.81 51.38
CA PRO A 296 8.77 34.55 51.88
C PRO A 296 7.71 35.04 50.90
N GLY A 297 6.64 34.26 50.74
CA GLY A 297 5.59 34.50 49.75
C GLY A 297 4.91 33.22 49.27
N THR A 298 3.97 33.39 48.35
CA THR A 298 3.23 32.30 47.71
C THR A 298 3.68 32.17 46.26
N TYR A 299 3.99 30.96 45.83
CA TYR A 299 4.52 30.66 44.49
C TYR A 299 3.57 29.78 43.72
N ASN A 300 3.40 30.07 42.42
CA ASN A 300 2.50 29.32 41.57
C ASN A 300 3.17 28.02 41.13
N VAL A 301 2.42 26.93 41.17
CA VAL A 301 2.84 25.64 40.65
C VAL A 301 1.90 25.21 39.54
N VAL A 302 2.45 24.80 38.41
CA VAL A 302 1.69 24.26 37.27
C VAL A 302 2.19 22.85 36.99
N ALA A 303 1.30 21.88 37.16
CA ALA A 303 1.50 20.50 36.74
C ALA A 303 0.89 20.32 35.34
N THR A 304 1.61 19.67 34.42
CA THR A 304 1.14 19.40 33.06
C THR A 304 1.47 17.96 32.69
N VAL A 305 0.47 17.23 32.18
CA VAL A 305 0.61 15.89 31.60
C VAL A 305 0.39 15.96 30.09
N THR A 306 1.13 15.16 29.33
CA THR A 306 1.00 15.01 27.87
C THR A 306 1.02 13.52 27.51
N ASP A 307 0.05 13.06 26.72
CA ASP A 307 -0.01 11.68 26.22
C ASP A 307 0.76 11.47 24.90
N THR A 308 0.80 10.25 24.36
CA THR A 308 1.49 9.92 23.09
C THR A 308 0.81 10.50 21.85
N MET A 309 -0.48 10.84 21.95
CA MET A 309 -1.19 11.61 20.92
C MET A 309 -0.96 13.13 21.04
N GLY A 310 -0.16 13.58 22.01
CA GLY A 310 0.14 14.99 22.25
C GLY A 310 -0.97 15.77 22.95
N ARG A 311 -2.03 15.10 23.42
CA ARG A 311 -3.14 15.73 24.17
C ARG A 311 -2.66 16.04 25.58
N LYS A 312 -3.10 17.17 26.12
CA LYS A 312 -2.59 17.72 27.39
C LYS A 312 -3.68 18.00 28.39
N ALA A 313 -3.34 17.84 29.66
CA ALA A 313 -4.10 18.38 30.78
C ALA A 313 -3.15 19.04 31.77
N SER A 314 -3.67 19.97 32.55
CA SER A 314 -2.90 20.70 33.54
C SER A 314 -3.73 20.94 34.79
N ASP A 315 -3.04 21.03 35.92
CA ASP A 315 -3.61 21.44 37.19
C ASP A 315 -2.64 22.40 37.89
N THR A 316 -3.17 23.22 38.79
CA THR A 316 -2.41 24.29 39.44
C THR A 316 -2.51 24.21 40.95
N GLY A 317 -1.39 24.47 41.62
CA GLY A 317 -1.30 24.56 43.07
C GLY A 317 -0.40 25.71 43.51
N GLN A 318 -0.19 25.83 44.82
CA GLN A 318 0.63 26.88 45.41
C GLN A 318 1.59 26.35 46.49
N ILE A 319 2.82 26.88 46.49
CA ILE A 319 3.78 26.66 47.58
C ILE A 319 3.85 27.92 48.43
N VAL A 320 3.65 27.77 49.74
CA VAL A 320 3.74 28.87 50.71
C VAL A 320 5.06 28.82 51.47
N ILE A 321 5.78 29.93 51.45
CA ILE A 321 6.95 30.21 52.28
C ILE A 321 6.54 31.26 53.31
N PRO A 322 6.38 30.91 54.59
CA PRO A 322 5.96 31.87 55.61
C PRO A 322 7.06 32.90 55.88
N GLU A 323 6.64 34.05 56.39
CA GLU A 323 7.55 34.98 57.05
C GLU A 323 8.19 34.29 58.26
N SER A 324 9.51 34.43 58.41
CA SER A 324 10.17 33.99 59.63
C SER A 324 9.60 34.77 60.81
N SER A 325 9.02 34.09 61.81
CA SER A 325 8.69 34.74 63.06
C SER A 325 9.99 35.19 63.71
N THR A 326 10.29 36.48 63.64
CA THR A 326 11.30 37.06 64.52
C THR A 326 10.81 36.84 65.95
N ALA A 327 11.45 35.92 66.68
CA ALA A 327 11.24 35.81 68.11
C ALA A 327 11.52 37.20 68.69
N THR A 328 10.47 37.87 69.17
CA THR A 328 10.66 39.08 69.97
C THR A 328 11.46 38.62 71.18
N PRO A 329 12.66 39.18 71.45
CA PRO A 329 13.44 38.76 72.61
C PRO A 329 12.58 38.99 73.85
N THR A 330 12.16 37.90 74.48
CA THR A 330 11.54 37.96 75.82
C THR A 330 12.66 38.37 76.76
N ALA A 331 12.57 39.57 77.32
CA ALA A 331 13.52 40.04 78.31
C ALA A 331 13.58 39.02 79.47
N LYS A 332 14.76 38.44 79.67
CA LYS A 332 15.09 37.59 80.82
C LYS A 332 14.84 38.39 82.10
N PRO A 333 14.03 37.91 83.07
CA PRO A 333 13.94 38.54 84.38
C PRO A 333 15.31 38.51 85.08
N ALA A 334 15.65 39.61 85.76
CA ALA A 334 16.89 39.78 86.51
C ALA A 334 17.07 38.67 87.56
N GLU A 335 18.23 38.04 87.54
CA GLU A 335 18.64 36.97 88.45
C GLU A 335 19.37 37.61 89.65
N GLN A 336 18.91 37.29 90.86
CA GLN A 336 19.44 37.79 92.14
C GLN A 336 20.52 36.81 92.69
N ASP A 337 21.53 37.36 93.36
CA ASP A 337 22.83 36.77 93.68
C ASP A 337 22.90 35.55 94.64
N GLN A 338 23.90 34.69 94.33
CA GLN A 338 24.84 33.88 95.18
C GLN A 338 24.38 32.69 96.06
N PRO A 339 25.30 31.76 96.48
CA PRO A 339 26.72 31.56 96.12
C PRO A 339 27.19 30.10 95.82
N THR A 340 28.23 30.04 94.98
CA THR A 340 29.53 29.33 95.10
C THR A 340 29.62 27.93 95.73
N ALA A 341 30.07 26.96 94.92
CA ALA A 341 31.12 26.00 95.28
C ALA A 341 31.94 25.61 94.02
N GLU A 342 33.26 25.65 94.15
CA GLU A 342 34.29 25.39 93.14
C GLU A 342 35.11 24.15 93.60
N PRO A 343 36.14 23.65 92.88
CA PRO A 343 36.10 22.76 91.72
C PRO A 343 36.76 21.39 92.00
N THR A 344 36.56 20.40 91.11
CA THR A 344 37.61 19.38 90.85
C THR A 344 37.64 18.96 89.38
N THR A 345 38.81 19.15 88.77
CA THR A 345 39.34 18.48 87.56
C THR A 345 40.69 17.88 88.01
N PRO A 346 41.39 17.02 87.26
CA PRO A 346 41.07 16.34 85.99
C PRO A 346 41.43 14.82 86.02
N ALA A 347 41.20 14.09 84.92
CA ALA A 347 42.18 13.12 84.37
C ALA A 347 41.69 12.45 83.07
N SER A 348 42.67 11.98 82.32
CA SER A 348 42.77 11.62 80.91
C SER A 348 42.19 10.28 80.45
N THR A 349 41.96 10.23 79.13
CA THR A 349 41.94 9.14 78.14
C THR A 349 42.81 7.90 78.48
N PRO A 350 42.46 6.71 77.95
CA PRO A 350 43.08 6.30 76.69
C PRO A 350 42.14 5.66 75.67
N GLU A 351 42.62 5.74 74.42
CA GLU A 351 42.17 5.16 73.16
C GLU A 351 42.30 3.62 73.12
N PRO A 352 41.58 2.94 72.21
CA PRO A 352 42.19 1.81 71.52
C PRO A 352 42.09 1.90 69.99
N THR A 353 43.25 1.68 69.37
CA THR A 353 43.52 1.36 67.97
C THR A 353 43.02 -0.05 67.59
N VAL A 354 42.96 -0.33 66.27
CA VAL A 354 42.96 -1.64 65.54
C VAL A 354 41.66 -1.83 64.73
N VAL A 355 41.62 -2.19 63.43
CA VAL A 355 42.59 -2.49 62.36
C VAL A 355 41.86 -2.33 61.02
N ALA A 356 42.58 -1.94 59.98
CA ALA A 356 42.11 -1.87 58.60
C ALA A 356 42.00 -3.27 57.97
N GLU A 357 40.93 -3.51 57.20
CA GLU A 357 40.91 -4.57 56.20
C GLU A 357 40.44 -3.97 54.87
N VAL A 358 41.35 -4.03 53.90
CA VAL A 358 41.24 -3.53 52.53
C VAL A 358 40.67 -4.66 51.68
N PRO A 359 39.59 -4.47 50.90
CA PRO A 359 39.18 -5.47 49.92
C PRO A 359 40.15 -5.48 48.72
N PRO A 360 40.44 -6.65 48.13
CA PRO A 360 41.41 -6.76 47.04
C PRO A 360 40.91 -6.12 45.74
N ASP A 361 41.83 -5.48 45.03
CA ASP A 361 41.69 -4.97 43.67
C ASP A 361 41.17 -6.04 42.70
N GLU A 362 40.13 -5.67 41.98
CA GLU A 362 39.62 -6.40 40.81
C GLU A 362 40.55 -6.13 39.62
N PRO A 363 41.02 -7.15 38.87
CA PRO A 363 41.91 -6.94 37.73
C PRO A 363 41.16 -6.26 36.58
N PRO A 364 41.82 -5.40 35.78
CA PRO A 364 41.17 -4.67 34.71
C PRO A 364 40.73 -5.62 33.58
N GLU A 365 39.48 -5.49 33.16
CA GLU A 365 38.96 -6.11 31.93
C GLU A 365 39.81 -5.71 30.72
N GLU A 366 40.34 -6.72 30.06
CA GLU A 366 41.07 -6.61 28.80
C GLU A 366 40.07 -6.24 27.70
N LYS A 367 40.14 -4.99 27.23
CA LYS A 367 39.35 -4.51 26.10
C LYS A 367 39.82 -5.21 24.83
N GLU A 368 38.97 -6.08 24.26
CA GLU A 368 39.16 -6.60 22.92
C GLU A 368 39.24 -5.44 21.91
N PRO A 369 40.17 -5.46 20.94
CA PRO A 369 40.26 -4.42 19.93
C PRO A 369 39.06 -4.52 18.98
N ILE A 370 38.21 -3.48 19.02
CA ILE A 370 37.20 -3.23 17.99
C ILE A 370 37.92 -3.01 16.66
N VAL A 371 37.78 -3.96 15.75
CA VAL A 371 38.20 -3.82 14.35
C VAL A 371 37.25 -2.81 13.69
N VAL A 372 37.74 -1.59 13.53
CA VAL A 372 37.11 -0.59 12.66
C VAL A 372 37.38 -1.02 11.22
N ILE A 373 36.37 -1.57 10.55
CA ILE A 373 36.40 -1.70 9.08
C ILE A 373 36.02 -0.33 8.52
N GLU A 374 37.01 0.52 8.27
CA GLU A 374 36.83 1.68 7.39
C GLU A 374 36.52 1.15 5.98
N LYS A 375 35.24 1.20 5.58
CA LYS A 375 34.88 1.11 4.17
C LYS A 375 35.19 2.45 3.52
N ASP A 376 36.34 2.51 2.87
CA ASP A 376 36.67 3.49 1.84
C ASP A 376 35.61 3.43 0.72
N LEU A 377 34.58 4.28 0.78
CA LEU A 377 33.75 4.60 -0.39
C LEU A 377 34.41 5.74 -1.16
N LYS A 378 35.14 5.39 -2.22
CA LYS A 378 35.55 6.33 -3.26
C LYS A 378 34.33 6.70 -4.13
N PRO A 379 34.10 7.98 -4.46
CA PRO A 379 33.08 8.37 -5.42
C PRO A 379 33.62 8.19 -6.83
N PHE A 380 32.95 7.38 -7.65
CA PHE A 380 33.23 7.29 -9.09
C PHE A 380 32.14 8.02 -9.89
N PRO A 381 32.50 9.00 -10.75
CA PRO A 381 31.56 9.72 -11.59
C PRO A 381 31.46 9.07 -12.98
N TRP A 382 30.28 9.17 -13.59
CA TRP A 382 30.16 9.07 -15.05
C TRP A 382 29.24 10.18 -15.57
N LEU A 383 29.80 10.93 -16.53
CA LEU A 383 29.15 11.86 -17.45
C LEU A 383 28.90 11.12 -18.77
N LEU A 384 27.78 11.39 -19.44
CA LEU A 384 27.56 11.47 -20.91
C LEU A 384 26.03 11.44 -21.13
N SER A 385 25.29 12.54 -21.28
CA SER A 385 25.19 13.52 -22.37
C SER A 385 24.57 13.02 -23.68
N LEU A 386 23.59 13.82 -24.15
CA LEU A 386 23.06 14.03 -25.51
C LEU A 386 21.79 13.28 -25.97
N GLY A 387 20.79 14.10 -26.36
CA GLY A 387 19.68 13.67 -27.20
C GLY A 387 18.48 14.64 -27.27
N PHE A 388 18.70 15.87 -27.75
CA PHE A 388 17.60 16.78 -28.15
C PHE A 388 16.76 16.17 -29.28
N VAL A 389 15.43 16.14 -29.14
CA VAL A 389 14.50 16.33 -30.28
C VAL A 389 13.31 17.16 -29.81
N ALA A 390 13.17 18.35 -30.39
CA ALA A 390 12.00 19.19 -30.31
C ALA A 390 10.96 18.74 -31.35
N VAL A 391 9.68 18.65 -30.99
CA VAL A 391 8.57 18.68 -31.94
C VAL A 391 7.43 19.54 -31.40
N ALA A 392 6.88 20.32 -32.31
CA ALA A 392 6.04 21.49 -32.15
C ALA A 392 4.62 21.21 -31.61
N LEU A 393 4.11 22.20 -30.87
CA LEU A 393 2.69 22.46 -30.71
C LEU A 393 2.06 22.77 -32.08
N ILE A 394 1.17 21.91 -32.56
CA ILE A 394 0.11 22.28 -33.51
C ILE A 394 -1.20 21.74 -32.95
N GLY A 395 -2.04 22.66 -32.49
CA GLY A 395 -3.44 22.38 -32.20
C GLY A 395 -4.22 22.30 -33.52
N VAL A 396 -4.94 21.20 -33.72
CA VAL A 396 -6.15 21.17 -34.55
C VAL A 396 -7.18 20.33 -33.82
N THR A 397 -8.32 20.93 -33.57
CA THR A 397 -9.48 20.36 -32.90
C THR A 397 -10.11 19.22 -33.71
N ARG A 398 -10.34 18.08 -33.07
CA ARG A 398 -11.48 17.20 -33.36
C ARG A 398 -12.11 16.82 -32.02
N LEU A 399 -13.38 17.20 -31.84
CA LEU A 399 -14.19 16.67 -30.74
C LEU A 399 -14.28 15.15 -30.92
N TYR A 400 -13.55 14.41 -30.10
CA TYR A 400 -13.82 13.00 -29.86
C TYR A 400 -14.78 12.96 -28.67
N ASP A 401 -16.03 12.59 -28.92
CA ASP A 401 -17.08 12.40 -27.92
C ASP A 401 -16.74 11.13 -27.11
N PRO A 402 -16.31 11.22 -25.83
CA PRO A 402 -15.97 10.06 -25.04
C PRO A 402 -17.25 9.59 -24.34
N ARG A 403 -18.19 9.05 -25.11
CA ARG A 403 -19.30 8.27 -24.53
C ARG A 403 -18.94 6.80 -24.59
N PRO A 404 -18.84 6.11 -23.44
CA PRO A 404 -18.47 4.70 -23.41
C PRO A 404 -19.50 3.85 -24.17
N PRO A 405 -19.09 2.73 -24.81
CA PRO A 405 -19.98 1.83 -25.54
C PRO A 405 -21.10 1.19 -24.70
N ALA A 406 -21.14 1.46 -23.39
CA ALA A 406 -22.20 1.03 -22.47
C ALA A 406 -23.57 1.68 -22.73
N LEU A 407 -23.65 2.82 -23.45
CA LEU A 407 -24.95 3.45 -23.77
C LEU A 407 -25.61 2.89 -25.04
N ARG A 408 -24.92 2.05 -25.83
CA ARG A 408 -25.52 1.44 -27.03
C ARG A 408 -26.42 0.24 -26.68
N LYS A 409 -26.10 -0.48 -25.59
CA LYS A 409 -26.94 -1.58 -25.08
C LYS A 409 -28.26 -1.09 -24.46
N ILE A 410 -28.33 0.13 -23.91
CA ILE A 410 -29.59 0.66 -23.36
C ILE A 410 -30.53 1.10 -24.48
N ALA A 411 -30.02 1.63 -25.59
CA ALA A 411 -30.83 1.97 -26.76
C ALA A 411 -31.45 0.72 -27.41
N ASP A 412 -30.67 -0.36 -27.57
CA ASP A 412 -31.18 -1.63 -28.11
C ASP A 412 -32.22 -2.28 -27.17
N LEU A 413 -32.06 -2.16 -25.85
CA LEU A 413 -33.05 -2.64 -24.86
C LEU A 413 -34.39 -1.86 -24.88
N PHE A 414 -34.38 -0.57 -25.27
CA PHE A 414 -35.61 0.21 -25.42
C PHE A 414 -36.32 -0.08 -26.76
N ASP A 415 -35.59 -0.40 -27.82
CA ASP A 415 -36.16 -0.79 -29.11
C ASP A 415 -36.79 -2.20 -29.04
N ASP A 416 -36.16 -3.15 -28.33
CA ASP A 416 -36.74 -4.48 -28.07
C ASP A 416 -38.00 -4.41 -27.19
N ALA A 417 -38.00 -3.55 -26.16
CA ALA A 417 -39.19 -3.35 -25.32
C ALA A 417 -40.35 -2.68 -26.09
N SER A 418 -40.03 -1.82 -27.06
CA SER A 418 -41.01 -1.19 -27.97
C SER A 418 -41.63 -2.20 -28.94
N ALA A 419 -40.82 -3.13 -29.48
CA ALA A 419 -41.29 -4.21 -30.36
C ALA A 419 -42.22 -5.18 -29.63
N ILE A 420 -41.88 -5.57 -28.39
CA ILE A 420 -42.72 -6.44 -27.55
C ILE A 420 -44.08 -5.77 -27.24
N ASN A 421 -44.10 -4.45 -27.00
CA ASN A 421 -45.34 -3.72 -26.74
C ASN A 421 -46.24 -3.58 -28.00
N GLN A 422 -45.66 -3.58 -29.21
CA GLN A 422 -46.44 -3.65 -30.44
C GLN A 422 -47.06 -5.03 -30.68
N GLU A 423 -46.36 -6.13 -30.40
CA GLU A 423 -46.90 -7.49 -30.53
C GLU A 423 -48.04 -7.77 -29.54
N ILE A 424 -47.93 -7.28 -28.31
CA ILE A 424 -48.98 -7.44 -27.28
C ILE A 424 -50.26 -6.69 -27.67
N ASN A 425 -50.14 -5.49 -28.23
CA ASN A 425 -51.29 -4.70 -28.68
C ASN A 425 -51.93 -5.27 -29.96
N THR A 426 -51.15 -5.90 -30.83
CA THR A 426 -51.66 -6.59 -32.03
C THR A 426 -52.43 -7.86 -31.65
N THR A 427 -51.92 -8.62 -30.68
CA THR A 427 -52.57 -9.84 -30.16
C THR A 427 -53.86 -9.53 -29.37
N LYS A 428 -53.89 -8.42 -28.63
CA LYS A 428 -55.13 -7.94 -27.99
C LYS A 428 -56.20 -7.54 -29.01
N ASN A 429 -55.84 -6.88 -30.12
CA ASN A 429 -56.81 -6.49 -31.15
C ASN A 429 -57.39 -7.66 -31.96
N ILE A 430 -56.66 -8.76 -32.11
CA ILE A 430 -57.16 -9.98 -32.76
C ILE A 430 -58.20 -10.69 -31.88
N ASN A 431 -58.00 -10.72 -30.56
CA ASN A 431 -58.95 -11.33 -29.61
C ASN A 431 -60.24 -10.53 -29.41
N THR A 432 -60.24 -9.22 -29.67
CA THR A 432 -61.47 -8.39 -29.62
C THR A 432 -62.31 -8.47 -30.89
N ARG A 433 -61.78 -8.97 -32.02
CA ARG A 433 -62.54 -9.17 -33.27
C ARG A 433 -63.28 -10.50 -33.36
N HIS A 434 -62.99 -11.47 -32.48
CA HIS A 434 -63.69 -12.76 -32.43
C HIS A 434 -64.82 -12.84 -31.38
N LYS A 435 -65.19 -11.71 -30.75
CA LYS A 435 -66.25 -11.62 -29.74
C LYS A 435 -67.29 -10.53 -30.05
N LYS A 436 -67.63 -10.34 -31.33
CA LYS A 436 -68.80 -9.56 -31.75
C LYS A 436 -69.68 -10.35 -32.69
#